data_AF-A0A352GK11-F1
#
_entry.id   AF-A0A352GK11-F1
#
_cell.length_a   1.000
_cell.length_b   1.000
_cell.length_c   1.000
_cell.angle_alpha   90.00
_cell.angle_beta   90.00
_cell.angle_gamma   90.00
#
_symmetry.space_group_name_H-M   'P 1'
#
loop_
_entity.id
_entity.type
_entity.pdbx_description
1 polymer ?
#
loop_
_entity_poly.entity_id
_entity_poly.type
_entity_poly.pdbx_seq_one_letter_code
_entity_poly.pdbx_strand_id
1 'polypeptide(L)'
;MPSVPVFFLTAHAIELILKSYLRHCGLTLKQLRNLGHDLEKAWNAASKRGVQELVVLSESEIQTLAIISKLHASAQLRYIVTGYKTVPTFGALQDVAVKLLNAIGPEVGYRSYEDDL
;
A
#
# COMPACT_ATOMS: atom_id res chain seq x y z
N MET A 1 -9.15 8.84 -17.01
CA MET A 1 -8.56 8.93 -15.64
C MET A 1 -9.54 8.24 -14.70
N PRO A 2 -9.12 7.27 -13.86
CA PRO A 2 -10.04 6.61 -12.96
C PRO A 2 -10.65 7.58 -11.95
N SER A 3 -11.80 7.24 -11.39
CA SER A 3 -12.48 8.06 -10.40
C SER A 3 -11.71 8.10 -9.07
N VAL A 4 -11.92 9.14 -8.27
CA VAL A 4 -11.29 9.28 -6.94
C VAL A 4 -11.52 8.04 -6.04
N PRO A 5 -12.71 7.40 -6.01
CA PRO A 5 -12.90 6.14 -5.29
C PRO A 5 -11.95 5.01 -5.69
N VAL A 6 -11.58 4.92 -6.97
CA VAL A 6 -10.64 3.88 -7.43
C VAL A 6 -9.24 4.10 -6.84
N PHE A 7 -8.76 5.35 -6.82
CA PHE A 7 -7.51 5.69 -6.14
C PHE A 7 -7.57 5.42 -4.64
N PHE A 8 -8.69 5.77 -3.99
CA PHE A 8 -8.91 5.51 -2.57
C PHE A 8 -8.85 4.02 -2.24
N LEU A 9 -9.59 3.19 -2.97
CA LEU A 9 -9.62 1.75 -2.75
C LEU A 9 -8.25 1.11 -3.02
N THR A 10 -7.54 1.57 -4.05
CA THR A 10 -6.20 1.05 -4.37
C THR A 10 -5.18 1.42 -3.28
N ALA A 11 -5.20 2.66 -2.80
CA ALA A 11 -4.35 3.10 -1.68
C ALA A 11 -4.66 2.32 -0.40
N HIS A 12 -5.94 2.07 -0.13
CA HIS A 12 -6.37 1.28 1.03
C HIS A 12 -5.97 -0.19 0.90
N ALA A 13 -6.03 -0.78 -0.31
CA ALA A 13 -5.54 -2.12 -0.55
C ALA A 13 -4.04 -2.23 -0.21
N ILE A 14 -3.22 -1.28 -0.68
CA ILE A 14 -1.79 -1.22 -0.33
C ILE A 14 -1.60 -1.10 1.18
N GLU A 15 -2.38 -0.26 1.86
CA GLU A 15 -2.34 -0.12 3.33
C GLU A 15 -2.56 -1.46 4.03
N LEU A 16 -3.57 -2.22 3.59
CA LEU A 16 -3.93 -3.50 4.17
C LEU A 16 -2.87 -4.56 3.91
N ILE A 17 -2.30 -4.61 2.70
CA ILE A 17 -1.21 -5.52 2.35
C ILE A 17 0.03 -5.27 3.23
N LEU A 18 0.42 -4.01 3.41
CA LEU A 18 1.57 -3.70 4.26
C LEU A 18 1.29 -3.98 5.73
N LYS A 19 0.08 -3.71 6.20
CA LYS A 19 -0.31 -4.01 7.59
C LYS A 19 -0.46 -5.50 7.86
N SER A 20 -0.86 -6.30 6.89
CA SER A 20 -0.91 -7.76 7.03
C SER A 20 0.50 -8.33 7.17
N TYR A 21 1.46 -7.88 6.34
CA TYR A 21 2.87 -8.24 6.49
C TYR A 21 3.40 -7.87 7.88
N LEU A 22 3.17 -6.62 8.31
CA LEU A 22 3.61 -6.17 9.62
C LEU A 22 2.96 -6.94 10.77
N ARG A 23 1.68 -7.33 10.62
CA ARG A 23 0.97 -8.17 11.58
C ARG A 23 1.59 -9.57 11.65
N HIS A 24 1.96 -10.13 10.50
CA HIS A 24 2.66 -11.40 10.38
C HIS A 24 4.03 -11.34 11.07
N CYS A 25 4.78 -10.24 10.91
CA CYS A 25 6.03 -9.98 11.64
C CYS A 25 5.85 -9.65 13.15
N GLY A 26 4.65 -9.82 13.72
CA GLY A 26 4.41 -9.70 15.15
C GLY A 26 3.96 -8.33 15.67
N LEU A 27 3.62 -7.36 14.81
CA LEU A 27 3.05 -6.10 15.31
C LEU A 27 1.67 -6.32 15.92
N THR A 28 1.44 -5.70 17.07
CA THR A 28 0.12 -5.65 17.71
C THR A 28 -0.83 -4.75 16.92
N LEU A 29 -2.15 -4.96 17.08
CA LEU A 29 -3.17 -4.09 16.48
C LEU A 29 -3.00 -2.62 16.90
N LYS A 30 -2.55 -2.36 18.13
CA LYS A 30 -2.25 -1.01 18.62
C LYS A 30 -1.10 -0.36 17.82
N GLN A 31 -0.02 -1.09 17.59
CA GLN A 31 1.10 -0.61 16.78
C GLN A 31 0.68 -0.36 15.32
N LEU A 32 -0.12 -1.25 14.73
CA LEU A 32 -0.64 -1.07 13.36
C LEU A 32 -1.55 0.15 13.24
N ARG A 33 -2.39 0.42 14.25
CA ARG A 33 -3.23 1.63 14.32
C ARG A 33 -2.41 2.90 14.38
N ASN A 34 -1.27 2.89 15.08
CA ASN A 34 -0.38 4.05 15.18
C ASN A 34 0.29 4.42 13.84
N LEU A 35 0.34 3.51 12.87
CA LEU A 35 0.81 3.83 11.51
C LEU A 35 -0.21 4.68 10.74
N GLY A 36 -1.48 4.70 11.14
CA GLY A 36 -2.53 5.46 10.46
C GLY A 36 -2.71 5.02 9.00
N HIS A 37 -3.01 5.98 8.14
CA HIS A 37 -3.14 5.81 6.69
C HIS A 37 -1.86 6.22 5.92
N ASP A 38 -0.71 6.21 6.60
CA ASP A 38 0.57 6.64 6.06
C ASP A 38 1.32 5.43 5.45
N LEU A 39 1.27 5.33 4.13
CA LEU A 39 1.83 4.21 3.38
C LEU A 39 3.37 4.22 3.38
N GLU A 40 3.99 5.40 3.45
CA GLU A 40 5.45 5.52 3.59
C GLU A 40 5.90 4.98 4.95
N LYS A 41 5.19 5.32 6.04
CA LYS A 41 5.48 4.75 7.37
C LYS A 41 5.30 3.23 7.38
N ALA A 42 4.23 2.73 6.75
CA ALA A 42 3.99 1.29 6.66
C ALA A 42 5.10 0.58 5.88
N TRP A 43 5.50 1.12 4.73
CA TRP A 43 6.59 0.59 3.92
C TRP A 43 7.92 0.60 4.67
N ASN A 44 8.30 1.73 5.27
CA ASN A 44 9.53 1.83 6.05
C ASN A 44 9.56 0.85 7.23
N ALA A 45 8.41 0.63 7.89
CA ALA A 45 8.30 -0.36 8.96
C ALA A 45 8.45 -1.80 8.43
N ALA A 46 7.94 -2.09 7.23
CA ALA A 46 8.04 -3.38 6.58
C ALA A 46 9.47 -3.65 6.07
N SER A 47 10.14 -2.66 5.49
CA SER A 47 11.56 -2.74 5.06
C SER A 47 12.48 -3.04 6.22
N LYS A 48 12.27 -2.41 7.38
CA LYS A 48 13.01 -2.72 8.63
C LYS A 48 12.81 -4.16 9.14
N ARG A 49 11.86 -4.90 8.55
CA ARG A 49 11.49 -6.27 8.89
C ARG A 49 11.67 -7.23 7.72
N GLY A 50 12.47 -6.86 6.73
CA GLY A 50 12.86 -7.78 5.66
C GLY A 50 11.89 -7.90 4.49
N VAL A 51 10.86 -7.04 4.35
CA VAL A 51 9.93 -7.13 3.19
C VAL A 51 10.65 -7.04 1.84
N GLN A 52 11.84 -6.43 1.83
CA GLN A 52 12.69 -6.29 0.65
C GLN A 52 13.27 -7.62 0.15
N GLU A 53 13.26 -8.66 0.98
CA GLU A 53 13.60 -10.03 0.57
C GLU A 53 12.49 -10.65 -0.28
N LEU A 54 11.24 -10.18 -0.12
CA LEU A 54 10.07 -10.62 -0.89
C LEU A 54 9.83 -9.73 -2.11
N VAL A 55 10.02 -8.42 -1.96
CA VAL A 55 9.70 -7.44 -3.00
C VAL A 55 10.62 -6.22 -2.95
N VAL A 56 11.26 -5.94 -4.07
CA VAL A 56 12.05 -4.72 -4.28
C VAL A 56 11.25 -3.73 -5.11
N LEU A 57 10.97 -2.55 -4.55
CA LEU A 57 10.39 -1.44 -5.29
C LEU A 57 11.48 -0.59 -5.94
N SER A 58 11.26 -0.19 -7.19
CA SER A 58 12.10 0.79 -7.89
C SER A 58 11.94 2.18 -7.28
N GLU A 59 12.84 3.10 -7.65
CA GLU A 59 12.73 4.49 -7.20
C GLU A 59 11.41 5.14 -7.64
N SER A 60 10.94 4.87 -8.86
CA SER A 60 9.67 5.40 -9.37
C SER A 60 8.45 4.82 -8.63
N GLU A 61 8.52 3.55 -8.24
CA GLU A 61 7.48 2.90 -7.42
C GLU A 61 7.45 3.48 -6.00
N ILE A 62 8.62 3.73 -5.39
CA ILE A 62 8.73 4.41 -4.09
C ILE A 62 8.17 5.83 -4.15
N GLN A 63 8.48 6.59 -5.21
CA GLN A 63 7.91 7.92 -5.42
C GLN A 63 6.38 7.87 -5.59
N THR A 64 5.88 6.89 -6.34
CA THR A 64 4.44 6.65 -6.51
C THR A 64 3.77 6.41 -5.15
N LEU A 65 4.39 5.57 -4.31
CA LEU A 65 3.92 5.26 -2.96
C LEU A 65 3.90 6.52 -2.07
N ALA A 66 4.93 7.36 -2.16
CA ALA A 66 5.02 8.61 -1.40
C ALA A 66 3.93 9.62 -1.78
N ILE A 67 3.66 9.79 -3.08
CA ILE A 67 2.60 10.68 -3.57
C ILE A 67 1.23 10.22 -3.06
N ILE A 68 0.92 8.92 -3.20
CA ILE A 68 -0.38 8.40 -2.77
C ILE A 68 -0.51 8.37 -1.23
N SER A 69 0.59 8.15 -0.49
CA SER A 69 0.61 8.20 0.98
C SER A 69 0.10 9.55 1.48
N LYS A 70 0.58 10.66 0.91
CA LYS A 70 0.16 12.02 1.27
C LYS A 70 -1.34 12.25 1.02
N LEU A 71 -1.86 11.75 -0.11
CA LEU A 71 -3.28 11.88 -0.47
C LEU A 71 -4.19 11.01 0.42
N HIS A 72 -3.72 9.81 0.76
CA HIS A 72 -4.45 8.84 1.58
C HIS A 72 -4.49 9.26 3.06
N ALA A 73 -3.36 9.71 3.60
CA ALA A 73 -3.24 10.18 4.98
C ALA A 73 -4.06 11.46 5.27
N SER A 74 -4.19 12.34 4.28
CA SER A 74 -4.90 13.62 4.42
C SER A 74 -6.42 13.54 4.19
N ALA A 75 -6.98 12.34 3.99
CA ALA A 75 -8.38 12.12 3.60
C ALA A 75 -8.82 12.89 2.33
N GLN A 76 -7.87 13.41 1.55
CA GLN A 76 -8.13 14.15 0.31
C GLN A 76 -8.64 13.28 -0.84
N LEU A 77 -8.58 11.95 -0.68
CA LEU A 77 -9.26 10.98 -1.53
C LEU A 77 -10.73 10.75 -1.12
N ARG A 78 -11.15 11.20 0.07
CA ARG A 78 -12.54 11.06 0.56
C ARG A 78 -13.36 12.33 0.44
N TYR A 79 -12.71 13.50 0.40
CA TYR A 79 -13.38 14.80 0.32
C TYR A 79 -12.91 15.58 -0.91
N ILE A 80 -13.85 16.26 -1.58
CA ILE A 80 -13.54 17.20 -2.66
C ILE A 80 -12.72 18.34 -2.04
N VAL A 81 -11.42 18.32 -2.28
CA VAL A 81 -10.52 19.44 -1.95
C VAL A 81 -10.15 20.10 -3.26
N THR A 82 -10.61 21.33 -3.45
CA THR A 82 -10.34 22.15 -4.64
C THR A 82 -8.90 22.63 -4.64
N GLY A 83 -8.19 22.47 -5.77
CA GLY A 83 -6.79 22.85 -5.95
C GLY A 83 -6.04 21.92 -6.90
N TYR A 84 -4.84 22.32 -7.34
CA TYR A 84 -3.96 21.43 -8.11
C TYR A 84 -3.43 20.31 -7.21
N LYS A 85 -3.71 19.06 -7.57
CA LYS A 85 -3.20 17.86 -6.87
C LYS A 85 -2.27 17.09 -7.78
N THR A 86 -1.07 16.79 -7.29
CA THR A 86 -0.21 15.77 -7.90
C THR A 86 -0.77 14.41 -7.52
N VAL A 87 -1.36 13.73 -8.48
CA VAL A 87 -1.78 12.32 -8.37
C VAL A 87 -0.85 11.49 -9.24
N PRO A 88 -0.45 10.28 -8.80
CA PRO A 88 0.32 9.41 -9.67
C PRO A 88 -0.55 8.95 -10.84
N THR A 89 0.09 8.55 -11.93
CA THR A 89 -0.59 7.78 -12.98
C THR A 89 -1.18 6.51 -12.36
N PHE A 90 -2.44 6.23 -12.64
CA PHE A 90 -3.12 5.08 -12.02
C PHE A 90 -2.43 3.75 -12.32
N GLY A 91 -1.92 3.57 -13.54
CA GLY A 91 -1.17 2.36 -13.91
C GLY A 91 -0.01 2.10 -12.94
N ALA A 92 0.82 3.12 -12.66
CA ALA A 92 1.92 2.99 -11.71
C ALA A 92 1.45 2.63 -10.29
N LEU A 93 0.33 3.18 -9.83
CA LEU A 93 -0.23 2.84 -8.52
C LEU A 93 -0.78 1.40 -8.48
N GLN A 94 -1.45 0.98 -9.55
CA GLN A 94 -1.97 -0.37 -9.70
C GLN A 94 -0.81 -1.39 -9.75
N ASP A 95 0.25 -1.10 -10.49
CA ASP A 95 1.43 -1.95 -10.59
C ASP A 95 2.08 -2.17 -9.23
N VAL A 96 2.22 -1.10 -8.42
CA VAL A 96 2.69 -1.21 -7.03
C VAL A 96 1.77 -2.09 -6.19
N ALA A 97 0.45 -1.90 -6.29
CA ALA A 97 -0.51 -2.69 -5.52
C ALA A 97 -0.46 -4.19 -5.87
N VAL A 98 -0.43 -4.52 -7.16
CA VAL A 98 -0.34 -5.91 -7.66
C VAL A 98 0.99 -6.54 -7.26
N LYS A 99 2.10 -5.82 -7.45
CA LYS A 99 3.43 -6.30 -7.10
C LYS A 99 3.56 -6.61 -5.60
N LEU A 100 3.04 -5.73 -4.75
CA LEU A 100 3.00 -5.95 -3.30
C LEU A 100 2.11 -7.14 -2.94
N LEU A 101 0.90 -7.24 -3.52
CA LEU A 101 -0.03 -8.32 -3.23
C LEU A 101 0.55 -9.69 -3.59
N ASN A 102 1.14 -9.82 -4.78
CA ASN A 102 1.70 -11.09 -5.26
C ASN A 102 2.90 -11.54 -4.42
N ALA A 103 3.72 -10.61 -3.93
CA ALA A 103 4.88 -10.94 -3.13
C ALA A 103 4.55 -11.21 -1.66
N ILE A 104 3.67 -10.41 -1.06
CA ILE A 104 3.36 -10.47 0.38
C ILE A 104 2.23 -11.46 0.67
N GLY A 105 1.26 -11.61 -0.25
CA GLY A 105 0.09 -12.45 -0.07
C GLY A 105 0.44 -13.88 0.36
N PRO A 106 1.27 -14.61 -0.39
CA PRO A 106 1.68 -15.97 -0.03
C PRO A 106 2.33 -16.06 1.36
N GLU A 107 3.19 -15.10 1.70
CA GLU A 107 3.89 -15.04 2.99
C GLU A 107 2.93 -14.92 4.18
N VAL A 108 1.88 -14.10 4.03
CA VAL A 108 0.91 -13.85 5.10
C VAL A 108 -0.26 -14.84 5.12
N GLY A 109 -0.17 -15.92 4.33
CA GLY A 109 -1.16 -17.01 4.30
C GLY A 109 -2.32 -16.79 3.33
N TYR A 110 -2.21 -15.86 2.38
CA TYR A 110 -3.14 -15.76 1.26
C TYR A 110 -2.74 -16.79 0.19
N ARG A 111 -3.55 -17.84 0.05
CA ARG A 111 -3.43 -18.80 -1.06
C ARG A 111 -4.23 -18.26 -2.23
N SER A 112 -3.59 -18.13 -3.39
CA SER A 112 -4.27 -17.85 -4.64
C SER A 112 -5.30 -18.95 -4.92
N TYR A 113 -6.46 -18.60 -5.48
CA TYR A 113 -7.51 -19.57 -5.83
C TYR A 113 -7.03 -20.63 -6.85
N GLU A 114 -5.91 -20.38 -7.54
CA GLU A 114 -5.30 -21.30 -8.50
C GLU A 114 -4.56 -22.48 -7.83
N ASP A 115 -4.25 -22.41 -6.53
CA ASP A 115 -3.53 -23.48 -5.82
C ASP A 115 -4.45 -24.61 -5.31
N ASP A 116 -5.77 -24.47 -5.45
CA ASP A 116 -6.80 -25.40 -4.96
C ASP A 116 -7.50 -26.19 -6.09
N LEU A 117 -6.93 -26.24 -7.31
CA LEU A 117 -7.45 -26.98 -8.48
C LEU A 117 -6.54 -28.13 -8.93
#